data_AF-A0AAE8QA92-F1
#
_entry.id   AF-A0AAE8QA92-F1
#
_cell.length_a   1.000
_cell.length_b   1.000
_cell.length_c   1.000
_cell.angle_alpha   90.00
_cell.angle_beta   90.00
_cell.angle_gamma   90.00
#
_symmetry.space_group_name_H-M   'P 1'
#
loop_
_entity.id
_entity.type
_entity.pdbx_description
1 polymer ?
#
loop_
_entity_poly.entity_id
_entity_poly.type
_entity_poly.pdbx_seq_one_letter_code
_entity_poly.pdbx_strand_id
1 'polypeptide(L)'
;MRRAFVVVVGMVCLVYAAWHVAMTRSTTIRLEPAGYELTYSMAWGWGMEERWTIRKFGALWSSPSSKWTEIWKKPYNSGMVVYASDDGQTYYFGTGYGLHFFQPKQGAYWTTCEKGNIPKRTPLAERLSFFGSDPADEDIDPGTPRLFEYIRANDPSGAIPSSPPPSRYYAGLKYLGKFGLVATGGQGRGNEVRFVPAGNSIEPRLGLQFSCG
;
A
#
# COMPACT_ATOMS: atom_id res chain seq x y z
N MET A 1 -11.49 2.32 -47.05
CA MET A 1 -10.81 1.32 -46.19
C MET A 1 -10.01 1.95 -45.04
N ARG A 2 -9.05 2.87 -45.28
CA ARG A 2 -8.21 3.49 -44.23
C ARG A 2 -8.99 4.18 -43.09
N ARG A 3 -10.08 4.91 -43.41
CA ARG A 3 -10.94 5.58 -42.42
C ARG A 3 -11.73 4.60 -41.54
N ALA A 4 -12.26 3.52 -42.12
CA ALA A 4 -13.00 2.50 -41.38
C ALA A 4 -12.08 1.73 -40.41
N PHE A 5 -10.84 1.43 -40.82
CA PHE A 5 -9.85 0.80 -39.94
C PHE A 5 -9.48 1.68 -38.74
N VAL A 6 -9.27 2.98 -38.95
CA VAL A 6 -9.00 3.94 -37.86
C VAL A 6 -10.17 4.03 -36.88
N VAL A 7 -11.41 4.03 -37.38
CA VAL A 7 -12.62 4.05 -36.54
C VAL A 7 -12.75 2.77 -35.71
N VAL A 8 -12.48 1.60 -36.30
CA VAL A 8 -12.50 0.32 -35.58
C VAL A 8 -11.40 0.26 -34.51
N VAL A 9 -10.16 0.62 -34.84
CA VAL A 9 -9.05 0.66 -33.87
C VAL A 9 -9.35 1.66 -32.75
N GLY A 10 -9.87 2.84 -33.08
CA GLY A 10 -10.30 3.84 -32.10
C GLY A 10 -11.37 3.31 -31.16
N MET A 11 -12.39 2.61 -31.68
CA MET A 11 -13.41 1.96 -30.85
C MET A 11 -12.83 0.87 -29.94
N VAL A 12 -11.93 0.02 -30.45
CA VAL A 12 -11.27 -1.01 -29.62
C VAL A 12 -10.46 -0.37 -28.50
N CYS A 13 -9.71 0.69 -28.78
CA CYS A 13 -8.96 1.43 -27.76
C CYS A 13 -9.89 2.07 -26.71
N LEU A 14 -11.01 2.65 -27.14
CA LEU A 14 -12.00 3.24 -26.22
C LEU A 14 -12.66 2.19 -25.33
N VAL A 15 -13.06 1.05 -25.89
CA VAL A 15 -13.64 -0.06 -25.12
C VAL A 15 -12.62 -0.60 -24.12
N TYR A 16 -11.37 -0.78 -24.55
CA TYR A 16 -10.30 -1.25 -23.66
C TYR A 16 -10.00 -0.26 -22.53
N ALA A 17 -9.97 1.05 -22.83
CA ALA A 17 -9.79 2.09 -21.82
C ALA A 17 -10.96 2.13 -20.83
N ALA A 18 -12.20 2.07 -21.32
CA ALA A 18 -13.40 2.03 -20.49
C ALA A 18 -13.43 0.79 -19.59
N TRP A 19 -13.04 -0.37 -20.12
CA TRP A 19 -12.89 -1.61 -19.36
C TRP A 19 -11.86 -1.44 -18.24
N HIS A 20 -10.68 -0.92 -18.53
CA HIS A 20 -9.64 -0.67 -17.52
C HIS A 20 -10.11 0.26 -16.40
N VAL A 21 -10.80 1.34 -16.76
CA VAL A 21 -11.37 2.28 -15.77
C VAL A 21 -12.44 1.59 -14.93
N ALA A 22 -13.35 0.84 -15.55
CA ALA A 22 -14.39 0.11 -14.84
C ALA A 22 -13.81 -0.93 -13.87
N MET A 23 -12.66 -1.50 -14.23
CA MET A 23 -11.94 -2.51 -13.45
C MET A 23 -10.82 -1.93 -12.59
N THR A 24 -10.73 -0.61 -12.38
CA THR A 24 -9.74 -0.03 -11.47
C THR A 24 -10.45 0.63 -10.30
N ARG A 25 -9.91 0.45 -9.10
CA ARG A 25 -10.32 1.20 -7.90
C ARG A 25 -9.09 1.82 -7.28
N SER A 26 -9.25 2.99 -6.69
CA SER A 26 -8.17 3.68 -6.02
C SER A 26 -8.68 4.39 -4.78
N THR A 27 -7.81 4.55 -3.80
CA THR A 27 -8.01 5.43 -2.65
C THR A 27 -6.82 6.36 -2.55
N THR A 28 -7.10 7.62 -2.25
CA THR A 28 -6.08 8.66 -2.09
C THR A 28 -6.11 9.19 -0.66
N ILE A 29 -4.93 9.37 -0.07
CA ILE A 29 -4.76 10.09 1.19
C ILE A 29 -3.83 11.27 0.99
N ARG A 30 -3.94 12.26 1.88
CA ARG A 30 -3.01 13.38 1.94
C ARG A 30 -1.90 13.07 2.94
N LEU A 31 -0.66 13.21 2.49
CA LEU A 31 0.54 13.22 3.32
C LEU A 31 0.75 14.66 3.82
N GLU A 32 -0.04 15.05 4.82
CA GLU A 32 0.15 16.34 5.50
C GLU A 32 1.20 16.20 6.62
N PRO A 33 2.01 17.24 6.87
CA PRO A 33 2.04 18.54 6.20
C PRO A 33 2.88 18.57 4.91
N ALA A 34 3.36 17.41 4.42
CA ALA A 34 4.33 17.34 3.32
C ALA A 34 3.82 17.91 1.97
N GLY A 35 2.51 18.05 1.77
CA GLY A 35 1.94 18.67 0.57
C GLY A 35 1.82 17.70 -0.61
N TYR A 36 1.72 16.40 -0.34
CA TYR A 36 1.61 15.34 -1.33
C TYR A 36 0.37 14.46 -1.09
N GLU A 37 -0.14 13.87 -2.16
CA GLU A 37 -1.17 12.85 -2.16
C GLU A 37 -0.52 11.50 -2.45
N LEU A 38 -0.89 10.48 -1.68
CA LEU A 38 -0.54 9.09 -1.94
C LEU A 38 -1.80 8.36 -2.39
N THR A 39 -1.78 7.87 -3.62
CA THR A 39 -2.88 7.09 -4.20
C THR A 39 -2.46 5.65 -4.32
N TYR A 40 -3.22 4.74 -3.72
CA TYR A 40 -3.08 3.30 -3.93
C TYR A 40 -4.22 2.82 -4.84
N SER A 41 -3.88 2.05 -5.86
CA SER A 41 -4.77 1.60 -6.92
C SER A 41 -4.69 0.10 -7.08
N MET A 42 -5.83 -0.52 -7.35
CA MET A 42 -5.92 -1.91 -7.76
C MET A 42 -6.70 -2.01 -9.05
N ALA A 43 -6.21 -2.86 -9.96
CA ALA A 43 -6.88 -3.18 -11.21
C ALA A 43 -7.21 -4.68 -11.24
N TRP A 44 -8.42 -4.98 -11.69
CA TRP A 44 -8.90 -6.35 -11.93
C TRP A 44 -8.90 -6.61 -13.43
N GLY A 45 -8.49 -7.80 -13.83
CA GLY A 45 -8.51 -8.21 -15.23
C GLY A 45 -8.36 -9.72 -15.31
N TRP A 46 -7.39 -10.17 -16.10
CA TRP A 46 -6.97 -11.57 -16.09
C TRP A 46 -6.29 -11.93 -14.76
N GLY A 47 -5.50 -11.00 -14.22
CA GLY A 47 -4.91 -11.03 -12.89
C GLY A 47 -5.52 -10.00 -11.94
N MET A 48 -4.79 -9.74 -10.86
CA MET A 48 -5.04 -8.60 -9.98
C MET A 48 -3.72 -7.87 -9.82
N GLU A 49 -3.71 -6.58 -10.07
CA GLU A 49 -2.50 -5.78 -10.03
C GLU A 49 -2.67 -4.62 -9.06
N GLU A 50 -1.61 -4.30 -8.32
CA GLU A 50 -1.57 -3.11 -7.47
C GLU A 50 -0.54 -2.11 -7.98
N ARG A 51 -0.84 -0.82 -7.75
CA ARG A 51 0.06 0.29 -8.02
C ARG A 51 -0.16 1.37 -6.99
N TRP A 52 0.88 2.11 -6.68
CA TRP A 52 0.73 3.36 -5.96
C TRP A 52 1.43 4.52 -6.68
N THR A 53 0.97 5.75 -6.40
CA THR A 53 1.48 6.99 -6.99
C THR A 53 1.54 8.10 -5.94
N ILE A 54 2.53 8.98 -6.02
CA ILE A 54 2.72 10.13 -5.11
C ILE A 54 2.70 11.42 -5.90
N ARG A 55 1.73 12.29 -5.66
CA ARG A 55 1.54 13.52 -6.43
C ARG A 55 1.59 14.74 -5.52
N LYS A 56 2.30 15.80 -5.92
CA LYS A 56 2.25 17.07 -5.20
C LYS A 56 0.86 17.71 -5.35
N PHE A 57 0.36 18.38 -4.32
CA PHE A 57 -0.94 19.06 -4.39
C PHE A 57 -1.02 19.99 -5.61
N GLY A 58 -2.09 19.86 -6.40
CA GLY A 58 -2.34 20.66 -7.59
C GLY A 58 -1.49 20.33 -8.83
N ALA A 59 -0.60 19.33 -8.77
CA ALA A 59 0.20 18.95 -9.94
C ALA A 59 -0.66 18.26 -11.03
N LEU A 60 -0.52 18.71 -12.28
CA LEU A 60 -1.30 18.20 -13.42
C LEU A 60 -0.71 16.92 -14.03
N TRP A 61 0.62 16.74 -13.99
CA TRP A 61 1.33 15.61 -14.58
C TRP A 61 2.61 15.33 -13.79
N SER A 62 3.21 14.13 -13.96
CA SER A 62 4.59 13.91 -13.48
C SER A 62 4.72 13.54 -11.99
N SER A 63 4.39 12.32 -11.58
CA SER A 63 4.43 11.90 -10.17
C SER A 63 5.21 10.59 -10.02
N PRO A 64 6.04 10.40 -8.96
CA PRO A 64 6.63 9.10 -8.67
C PRO A 64 5.55 8.03 -8.53
N SER A 65 5.76 6.88 -9.17
CA SER A 65 4.84 5.75 -9.08
C SER A 65 5.58 4.43 -9.09
N SER A 66 5.03 3.44 -8.40
CA SER A 66 5.41 2.06 -8.66
C SER A 66 5.02 1.63 -10.07
N LYS A 67 5.65 0.56 -10.54
CA LYS A 67 5.08 -0.26 -11.62
C LYS A 67 3.79 -0.93 -11.11
N TRP A 68 2.96 -1.40 -12.03
CA TRP A 68 1.92 -2.35 -11.70
C TRP A 68 2.57 -3.67 -11.28
N THR A 69 2.24 -4.15 -10.09
CA THR A 69 2.75 -5.40 -9.54
C THR A 69 1.62 -6.41 -9.51
N GLU A 70 1.82 -7.56 -10.18
CA GLU A 70 0.83 -8.62 -10.23
C GLU A 70 0.78 -9.44 -8.93
N ILE A 71 -0.43 -9.71 -8.46
CA ILE A 71 -0.73 -10.40 -7.21
C ILE A 71 -1.28 -11.80 -7.52
N TRP A 72 -0.44 -12.80 -7.32
CA TRP A 72 -0.62 -14.14 -7.89
C TRP A 72 -1.35 -15.16 -7.02
N LYS A 73 -1.36 -15.03 -5.69
CA LYS A 73 -1.82 -16.10 -4.77
C LYS A 73 -2.83 -15.60 -3.75
N LYS A 74 -3.75 -16.47 -3.32
CA LYS A 74 -4.65 -16.26 -2.18
C LYS A 74 -3.95 -16.65 -0.85
N PRO A 75 -4.23 -15.98 0.29
CA PRO A 75 -4.92 -14.70 0.38
C PRO A 75 -4.14 -13.67 -0.44
N TYR A 76 -4.85 -12.80 -1.14
CA TYR A 76 -4.18 -11.85 -2.03
C TYR A 76 -3.33 -10.93 -1.15
N ASN A 77 -2.00 -11.10 -1.24
CA ASN A 77 -1.03 -10.33 -0.45
C ASN A 77 -0.91 -8.91 -1.03
N SER A 78 -2.03 -8.19 -1.01
CA SER A 78 -2.23 -6.88 -1.61
C SER A 78 -2.43 -5.84 -0.53
N GLY A 79 -1.72 -4.73 -0.65
CA GLY A 79 -1.89 -3.60 0.24
C GLY A 79 -0.57 -2.90 0.47
N MET A 80 -0.66 -1.84 1.27
CA MET A 80 0.50 -1.00 1.55
C MET A 80 0.35 -0.39 2.92
N VAL A 81 1.34 -0.58 3.78
CA VAL A 81 1.42 0.14 5.06
C VAL A 81 2.17 1.45 4.87
N VAL A 82 1.78 2.46 5.64
CA VAL A 82 2.33 3.82 5.51
C VAL A 82 2.90 4.25 6.85
N TYR A 83 4.15 4.71 6.82
CA TYR A 83 4.86 5.25 7.97
C TYR A 83 5.48 6.61 7.66
N ALA A 84 5.71 7.40 8.70
CA ALA A 84 6.59 8.56 8.66
C ALA A 84 7.69 8.41 9.72
N SER A 85 8.88 8.93 9.45
CA SER A 85 9.89 9.13 10.48
C SER A 85 9.40 10.13 11.53
N ASP A 86 9.89 10.03 12.76
CA ASP A 86 9.50 10.92 13.87
C ASP A 86 9.79 12.40 13.57
N ASP A 87 10.84 12.66 12.79
CA ASP A 87 11.24 13.99 12.31
C ASP A 87 10.44 14.49 11.08
N GLY A 88 9.53 13.66 10.56
CA GLY A 88 8.68 13.93 9.40
C GLY A 88 9.44 14.11 8.07
N GLN A 89 10.73 13.76 8.00
CA GLN A 89 11.53 13.96 6.80
C GLN A 89 11.37 12.86 5.75
N THR A 90 11.03 11.65 6.17
CA THR A 90 10.94 10.48 5.29
C THR A 90 9.65 9.72 5.53
N TYR A 91 8.96 9.37 4.45
CA TYR A 91 7.86 8.41 4.47
C TYR A 91 8.35 7.05 3.99
N TYR A 92 7.84 5.99 4.61
CA TYR A 92 8.12 4.61 4.25
C TYR A 92 6.83 3.93 3.85
N PHE A 93 6.84 3.27 2.69
CA PHE A 93 5.72 2.47 2.23
C PHE A 93 6.14 1.02 2.09
N GLY A 94 5.55 0.15 2.91
CA GLY A 94 5.81 -1.28 2.91
C GLY A 94 4.77 -2.00 2.07
N THR A 95 5.24 -2.79 1.10
CA THR A 95 4.44 -3.77 0.35
C THR A 95 5.04 -5.16 0.57
N GLY A 96 4.36 -6.22 0.12
CA GLY A 96 4.90 -7.58 0.21
C GLY A 96 6.12 -7.79 -0.69
N TYR A 97 6.26 -6.91 -1.67
CA TYR A 97 7.18 -7.03 -2.81
C TYR A 97 8.33 -6.03 -2.78
N GLY A 98 8.29 -5.06 -1.86
CA GLY A 98 9.33 -4.06 -1.75
C GLY A 98 9.08 -3.01 -0.68
N LEU A 99 10.16 -2.32 -0.33
CA LEU A 99 10.16 -1.17 0.56
C LEU A 99 10.48 0.09 -0.23
N HIS A 100 9.60 1.07 -0.05
CA HIS A 100 9.63 2.34 -0.76
C HIS A 100 9.91 3.48 0.23
N PHE A 101 10.71 4.45 -0.21
CA PHE A 101 11.09 5.61 0.57
C PHE A 101 10.75 6.87 -0.20
N PHE A 102 10.22 7.86 0.50
CA PHE A 102 9.90 9.14 -0.08
C PHE A 102 10.33 10.28 0.84
N GLN A 103 11.12 11.21 0.30
CA GLN A 103 11.59 12.40 0.99
C GLN A 103 10.95 13.65 0.36
N PRO A 104 9.89 14.19 0.96
CA PRO A 104 9.07 15.23 0.33
C PRO A 104 9.81 16.52 0.01
N LYS A 105 10.75 16.93 0.89
CA LYS A 105 11.54 18.15 0.72
C LYS A 105 12.44 18.09 -0.52
N GLN A 106 13.01 16.92 -0.78
CA GLN A 106 13.89 16.70 -1.93
C GLN A 106 13.11 16.25 -3.17
N GLY A 107 11.84 15.86 -3.00
CA GLY A 107 11.07 15.17 -4.05
C GLY A 107 11.66 13.80 -4.41
N ALA A 108 12.57 13.27 -3.57
CA ALA A 108 13.29 12.04 -3.85
C ALA A 108 12.43 10.84 -3.50
N TYR A 109 12.40 9.87 -4.42
CA TYR A 109 11.73 8.60 -4.25
C TYR A 109 12.66 7.48 -4.71
N TRP A 110 12.75 6.42 -3.91
CA TRP A 110 13.47 5.21 -4.29
C TRP A 110 12.84 3.98 -3.66
N THR A 111 13.23 2.82 -4.19
CA THR A 111 12.81 1.51 -3.69
C THR A 111 14.06 0.69 -3.40
N THR A 112 13.96 -0.26 -2.47
CA THR A 112 15.03 -1.20 -2.19
C THR A 112 14.53 -2.63 -2.14
N CYS A 113 15.44 -3.55 -2.47
CA CYS A 113 15.30 -4.97 -2.23
C CYS A 113 16.27 -5.50 -1.15
N GLU A 114 17.07 -4.62 -0.57
CA GLU A 114 18.05 -5.00 0.44
C GLU A 114 17.40 -4.96 1.82
N LYS A 115 17.37 -6.12 2.50
CA LYS A 115 16.80 -6.24 3.85
C LYS A 115 17.51 -5.36 4.89
N GLY A 116 18.75 -4.96 4.63
CA GLY A 116 19.52 -4.05 5.49
C GLY A 116 18.97 -2.61 5.53
N ASN A 117 18.19 -2.21 4.52
CA ASN A 117 17.57 -0.89 4.46
C ASN A 117 16.22 -0.81 5.20
N ILE A 118 15.75 -1.93 5.77
CA ILE A 118 14.59 -1.92 6.65
C ILE A 118 14.94 -1.07 7.89
N PRO A 119 14.09 -0.10 8.28
CA PRO A 119 14.31 0.72 9.47
C PRO A 119 14.58 -0.12 10.71
N LYS A 120 15.31 0.47 11.67
CA LYS A 120 15.72 -0.22 12.91
C LYS A 120 14.51 -0.85 13.58
N ARG A 121 14.58 -2.15 13.83
CA ARG A 121 13.51 -2.91 14.51
C ARG A 121 13.45 -2.53 15.99
N THR A 122 12.26 -2.61 16.57
CA THR A 122 12.10 -2.63 18.04
C THR A 122 12.48 -4.00 18.59
N PRO A 123 12.73 -4.15 19.90
CA PRO A 123 12.99 -5.46 20.50
C PRO A 123 11.89 -6.49 20.23
N LEU A 124 10.63 -6.05 20.14
CA LEU A 124 9.49 -6.89 19.76
C LEU A 124 9.65 -7.40 18.32
N ALA A 125 9.93 -6.49 17.37
CA ALA A 125 10.10 -6.86 15.97
C ALA A 125 11.34 -7.72 15.73
N GLU A 126 12.42 -7.54 16.50
CA GLU A 126 13.60 -8.41 16.46
C GLU A 126 13.21 -9.85 16.83
N ARG A 127 12.45 -10.04 17.90
CA ARG A 127 11.92 -11.36 18.30
C ARG A 127 11.04 -11.98 17.23
N LEU A 128 10.08 -11.24 16.69
CA LEU A 128 9.20 -11.72 15.62
C LEU A 128 9.98 -12.10 14.35
N SER A 129 11.00 -11.31 13.99
CA SER A 129 11.80 -11.58 12.79
C SER A 129 12.68 -12.84 12.86
N PHE A 130 12.87 -13.41 14.06
CA PHE A 130 13.73 -14.57 14.27
C PHE A 130 13.00 -15.92 14.06
N PHE A 131 11.74 -16.03 14.50
CA PHE A 131 11.00 -17.29 14.44
C PHE A 131 10.26 -17.50 13.12
N GLY A 132 9.74 -16.42 12.51
CA GLY A 132 9.21 -16.42 11.14
C GLY A 132 8.10 -17.44 10.87
N SER A 133 7.34 -17.86 11.88
CA SER A 133 6.23 -18.80 11.73
C SER A 133 4.98 -18.28 12.43
N ASP A 134 3.83 -18.47 11.78
CA ASP A 134 2.56 -17.91 12.26
C ASP A 134 2.20 -18.27 13.71
N PRO A 135 2.41 -19.51 14.19
CA PRO A 135 2.09 -19.86 15.58
C PRO A 135 3.02 -19.15 16.57
N ALA A 136 4.32 -19.09 16.28
CA ALA A 136 5.28 -18.42 17.16
C ALA A 136 5.04 -16.90 17.20
N ASP A 137 4.67 -16.30 16.07
CA ASP A 137 4.33 -14.88 16.01
C ASP A 137 3.05 -14.55 16.79
N GLU A 138 2.08 -15.48 16.81
CA GLU A 138 0.86 -15.36 17.62
C GLU A 138 1.16 -15.45 19.12
N ASP A 139 2.06 -16.34 19.54
CA ASP A 139 2.49 -16.45 20.94
C ASP A 139 3.22 -15.19 21.43
N ILE A 140 3.97 -14.52 20.55
CA ILE A 140 4.75 -13.31 20.87
C ILE A 140 3.90 -12.04 20.83
N ASP A 141 2.96 -11.94 19.89
CA ASP A 141 2.18 -10.73 19.63
C ASP A 141 0.70 -11.02 19.28
N PRO A 142 -0.08 -11.59 20.22
CA PRO A 142 -1.39 -12.17 19.96
C PRO A 142 -2.42 -11.17 19.43
N GLY A 143 -3.26 -11.64 18.51
CA GLY A 143 -4.38 -10.89 17.91
C GLY A 143 -3.98 -9.80 16.92
N THR A 144 -2.68 -9.59 16.68
CA THR A 144 -2.21 -8.62 15.71
C THR A 144 -2.33 -9.20 14.29
N PRO A 145 -2.95 -8.46 13.34
CA PRO A 145 -3.11 -8.93 11.97
C PRO A 145 -1.77 -9.09 11.27
N ARG A 146 -1.72 -10.06 10.34
CA ARG A 146 -0.60 -10.20 9.43
C ARG A 146 -0.56 -9.06 8.41
N LEU A 147 0.60 -8.93 7.80
CA LEU A 147 0.78 -8.02 6.69
C LEU A 147 -0.17 -8.39 5.52
N PHE A 148 -0.95 -7.40 5.06
CA PHE A 148 -1.93 -7.48 3.97
C PHE A 148 -3.16 -8.37 4.20
N GLU A 149 -3.52 -8.61 5.46
CA GLU A 149 -4.90 -9.00 5.74
C GLU A 149 -5.88 -7.94 5.21
N TYR A 150 -6.99 -8.44 4.64
CA TYR A 150 -8.10 -7.63 4.16
C TYR A 150 -8.53 -6.59 5.20
N ILE A 151 -8.97 -5.45 4.71
CA ILE A 151 -9.67 -4.46 5.51
C ILE A 151 -11.08 -4.99 5.76
N ARG A 152 -11.56 -4.96 7.00
CA ARG A 152 -12.93 -5.41 7.30
C ARG A 152 -13.90 -4.40 6.72
N ALA A 153 -15.07 -4.88 6.26
CA ALA A 153 -16.07 -4.01 5.63
C ALA A 153 -16.50 -2.83 6.52
N ASN A 154 -16.48 -3.02 7.84
CA ASN A 154 -16.83 -2.03 8.86
C ASN A 154 -15.64 -1.22 9.40
N ASP A 155 -14.40 -1.45 8.93
CA ASP A 155 -13.26 -0.65 9.35
C ASP A 155 -13.41 0.80 8.83
N PRO A 156 -13.36 1.81 9.71
CA PRO A 156 -13.61 3.20 9.32
C PRO A 156 -12.45 3.76 8.48
N SER A 157 -12.78 4.23 7.28
CA SER A 157 -11.85 4.97 6.42
C SER A 157 -11.72 6.42 6.85
N GLY A 158 -10.64 7.09 6.44
CA GLY A 158 -10.47 8.51 6.70
C GLY A 158 -9.08 9.03 6.39
N ALA A 159 -8.82 10.26 6.82
CA ALA A 159 -7.50 10.88 6.76
C ALA A 159 -6.55 10.31 7.80
N ILE A 160 -5.25 10.51 7.58
CA ILE A 160 -4.20 10.21 8.57
C ILE A 160 -4.52 11.00 9.86
N PRO A 161 -4.42 10.39 11.06
CA PRO A 161 -4.69 11.10 12.30
C PRO A 161 -3.69 12.24 12.51
N SER A 162 -4.12 13.33 13.16
CA SER A 162 -3.25 14.47 13.47
C SER A 162 -2.09 14.10 14.41
N SER A 163 -2.23 13.02 15.16
CA SER A 163 -1.20 12.49 16.06
C SER A 163 -1.11 10.97 15.91
N PRO A 164 -0.45 10.47 14.85
CA PRO A 164 -0.30 9.04 14.63
C PRO A 164 0.55 8.40 15.74
N PRO A 165 0.22 7.18 16.19
CA PRO A 165 0.97 6.48 17.22
C PRO A 165 2.38 6.10 16.74
N PRO A 166 3.34 5.93 17.67
CA PRO A 166 4.63 5.33 17.33
C PRO A 166 4.43 3.91 16.81
N SER A 167 5.28 3.50 15.86
CA SER A 167 5.28 2.13 15.37
C SER A 167 5.68 1.17 16.48
N ARG A 168 4.95 0.06 16.58
CA ARG A 168 5.25 -1.05 17.48
C ARG A 168 6.49 -1.82 17.03
N TYR A 169 6.76 -1.85 15.71
CA TYR A 169 7.77 -2.71 15.11
C TYR A 169 9.05 -2.00 14.65
N TYR A 170 9.00 -0.68 14.43
CA TYR A 170 10.13 0.07 13.88
C TYR A 170 10.41 1.31 14.73
N ALA A 171 11.64 1.39 15.25
CA ALA A 171 12.09 2.49 16.08
C ALA A 171 12.21 3.79 15.27
N GLY A 172 11.78 4.91 15.85
CA GLY A 172 11.87 6.22 15.22
C GLY A 172 10.81 6.49 14.15
N LEU A 173 9.81 5.62 14.02
CA LEU A 173 8.72 5.75 13.05
C LEU A 173 7.36 5.89 13.73
N LYS A 174 6.44 6.57 13.04
CA LYS A 174 5.02 6.62 13.36
C LYS A 174 4.23 5.85 12.31
N TYR A 175 3.30 5.02 12.78
CA TYR A 175 2.39 4.29 11.90
C TYR A 175 1.24 5.21 11.49
N LEU A 176 1.02 5.40 10.19
CA LEU A 176 -0.02 6.30 9.67
C LEU A 176 -1.30 5.57 9.31
N GLY A 177 -1.21 4.30 8.93
CA GLY A 177 -2.33 3.48 8.51
C GLY A 177 -1.95 2.47 7.43
N LYS A 178 -2.96 1.80 6.87
CA LYS A 178 -2.77 0.84 5.77
C LYS A 178 -3.80 1.03 4.67
N PHE A 179 -3.34 0.81 3.45
CA PHE A 179 -4.19 0.49 2.31
C PHE A 179 -4.37 -1.01 2.21
N GLY A 180 -5.54 -1.40 1.72
CA GLY A 180 -5.83 -2.79 1.44
C GLY A 180 -7.15 -2.96 0.71
N LEU A 181 -7.40 -4.21 0.38
CA LEU A 181 -8.61 -4.68 -0.24
C LEU A 181 -9.68 -4.90 0.84
N VAL A 182 -10.91 -4.47 0.59
CA VAL A 182 -12.02 -4.66 1.56
C VAL A 182 -12.57 -6.07 1.44
N ALA A 183 -12.72 -6.75 2.58
CA ALA A 183 -13.27 -8.09 2.67
C ALA A 183 -14.75 -8.12 2.26
N THR A 184 -15.09 -9.06 1.40
CA THR A 184 -16.46 -9.31 0.92
C THR A 184 -17.12 -10.50 1.63
N GLY A 185 -16.74 -10.78 2.88
CA GLY A 185 -17.31 -11.89 3.66
C GLY A 185 -17.05 -13.28 3.04
N GLY A 186 -15.92 -13.45 2.35
CA GLY A 186 -15.54 -14.71 1.70
C GLY A 186 -15.95 -14.82 0.22
N GLN A 187 -16.65 -13.83 -0.34
CA GLN A 187 -17.06 -13.85 -1.75
C GLN A 187 -16.05 -13.16 -2.68
N GLY A 188 -15.18 -13.95 -3.29
CA GLY A 188 -14.34 -13.48 -4.39
C GLY A 188 -13.09 -12.69 -3.98
N ARG A 189 -12.61 -11.82 -4.87
CA ARG A 189 -11.33 -11.11 -4.75
C ARG A 189 -11.44 -9.73 -4.11
N GLY A 190 -12.60 -9.35 -3.56
CA GLY A 190 -12.89 -7.95 -3.25
C GLY A 190 -12.98 -7.07 -4.51
N ASN A 191 -13.64 -5.92 -4.41
CA ASN A 191 -13.80 -4.95 -5.51
C ASN A 191 -13.71 -3.50 -5.00
N GLU A 192 -13.24 -3.31 -3.78
CA GLU A 192 -13.08 -2.02 -3.12
C GLU A 192 -11.71 -1.97 -2.46
N VAL A 193 -11.06 -0.82 -2.60
CA VAL A 193 -9.80 -0.51 -1.95
C VAL A 193 -10.08 0.59 -0.93
N ARG A 194 -9.50 0.47 0.26
CA ARG A 194 -9.70 1.44 1.34
C ARG A 194 -8.38 1.75 2.02
N PHE A 195 -8.28 2.95 2.58
CA PHE A 195 -7.27 3.29 3.57
C PHE A 195 -7.91 3.30 4.95
N VAL A 196 -7.30 2.61 5.91
CA VAL A 196 -7.67 2.67 7.32
C VAL A 196 -6.56 3.39 8.07
N PRO A 197 -6.85 4.55 8.70
CA PRO A 197 -5.86 5.29 9.45
C PRO A 197 -5.44 4.57 10.72
N ALA A 198 -4.24 4.88 11.20
CA ALA A 198 -3.82 4.47 12.53
C ALA A 198 -4.80 4.97 13.60
N GLY A 199 -5.08 4.13 14.60
CA GLY A 199 -6.15 4.34 15.58
C GLY A 199 -7.46 3.62 15.23
N ASN A 200 -7.73 3.39 13.93
CA ASN A 200 -8.89 2.62 13.47
C ASN A 200 -8.54 1.19 13.06
N SER A 201 -7.26 0.90 12.83
CA SER A 201 -6.74 -0.46 12.67
C SER A 201 -5.45 -0.65 13.45
N ILE A 202 -5.24 -1.88 13.93
CA ILE A 202 -3.98 -2.33 14.52
C ILE A 202 -2.90 -2.32 13.42
N GLU A 203 -1.71 -1.85 13.77
CA GLU A 203 -0.52 -1.93 12.90
C GLU A 203 -0.24 -3.40 12.55
N PRO A 204 -0.19 -3.78 11.26
CA PRO A 204 0.15 -5.14 10.87
C PRO A 204 1.55 -5.54 11.31
N ARG A 205 1.73 -6.81 11.71
CA ARG A 205 3.04 -7.33 12.10
C ARG A 205 4.05 -7.07 10.99
N LEU A 206 5.18 -6.47 11.37
CA LEU A 206 6.37 -6.38 10.53
C LEU A 206 6.09 -5.76 9.14
N GLY A 207 5.29 -4.70 9.07
CA GLY A 207 4.77 -4.21 7.79
C GLY A 207 5.79 -3.65 6.78
N LEU A 208 7.02 -3.37 7.19
CA LEU A 208 8.12 -3.02 6.28
C LEU A 208 9.01 -4.23 5.93
N GLN A 209 8.65 -5.44 6.35
CA GLN A 209 9.27 -6.66 5.84
C GLN A 209 8.68 -7.00 4.48
N PHE A 210 9.57 -7.34 3.55
CA PHE A 210 9.23 -7.63 2.17
C PHE A 210 10.08 -8.79 1.66
N SER A 211 9.62 -9.41 0.58
CA SER A 211 10.41 -10.34 -0.24
C SER A 211 10.46 -9.81 -1.66
N CYS A 212 11.65 -9.48 -2.14
CA CYS A 212 11.86 -9.30 -3.57
C CYS A 212 11.98 -10.68 -4.22
N GLY A 213 11.38 -10.82 -5.40
CA GLY A 213 11.38 -12.07 -6.19
C GLY A 213 12.79 -12.53 -6.57
#